data_AF-A0ABD3G537-F1
#
_entry.id   AF-A0ABD3G537-F1
#
_cell.length_a   1.000
_cell.length_b   1.000
_cell.length_c   1.000
_cell.angle_alpha   90.00
_cell.angle_beta   90.00
_cell.angle_gamma   90.00
#
_symmetry.space_group_name_H-M   'P 1'
#
loop_
_entity.id
_entity.type
_entity.pdbx_description
1 polymer ?
#
loop_
_entity_poly.entity_id
_entity_poly.type
_entity_poly.pdbx_seq_one_letter_code
_entity_poly.pdbx_strand_id
1 'polypeptide(L)'
;MQASLLLLGFAALAVGATNALVKETAQSLSQPILFAATHTRDEGWMVGTGKGIYTYKFDTTDGSLTPFGITSVGVNPVFVQGSTKKFFGGKPVLYAVNAVTDDSKTNPGTQTGYVSALTLRSNGTLELPTRWSRTVEIRRTFR
;
A
#
# COMPACT_ATOMS: atom_id res chain seq x y z
N MET A 1 1.42 62.93 -49.11
CA MET A 1 0.07 62.34 -48.99
C MET A 1 -0.08 61.85 -47.56
N GLN A 2 -0.88 62.57 -46.79
CA GLN A 2 -1.33 62.24 -45.44
C GLN A 2 -2.37 61.14 -45.51
N ALA A 3 -2.32 60.17 -44.60
CA ALA A 3 -3.50 59.43 -44.17
C ALA A 3 -3.37 59.21 -42.65
N SER A 4 -3.93 60.16 -41.92
CA SER A 4 -4.37 59.99 -40.55
C SER A 4 -5.53 59.00 -40.52
N LEU A 5 -5.55 58.05 -39.58
CA LEU A 5 -6.80 57.59 -38.99
C LEU A 5 -6.57 57.21 -37.53
N LEU A 6 -7.11 58.05 -36.65
CA LEU A 6 -7.40 57.79 -35.25
C LEU A 6 -8.54 56.78 -35.14
N LEU A 7 -8.51 55.93 -34.11
CA LEU A 7 -9.63 55.59 -33.22
C LEU A 7 -9.01 54.80 -32.03
N LEU A 8 -8.91 55.36 -30.81
CA LEU A 8 -9.90 55.21 -29.71
C LEU A 8 -10.47 53.77 -29.67
N GLY A 9 -10.21 52.90 -28.70
CA GLY A 9 -10.09 53.10 -27.26
C GLY A 9 -11.25 52.36 -26.59
N PHE A 10 -10.98 51.23 -25.93
CA PHE A 10 -11.84 50.67 -24.89
C PHE A 10 -10.97 50.03 -23.81
N ALA A 11 -10.98 50.65 -22.63
CA ALA A 11 -10.50 50.05 -21.40
C ALA A 11 -11.59 49.13 -20.85
N ALA A 12 -11.22 47.92 -20.45
CA ALA A 12 -12.00 47.11 -19.53
C ALA A 12 -11.07 46.56 -18.44
N LEU A 13 -11.09 47.24 -17.29
CA LEU A 13 -10.61 46.69 -16.03
C LEU A 13 -11.60 45.59 -15.60
N ALA A 14 -11.19 44.33 -15.69
CA ALA A 14 -11.84 43.26 -14.96
C ALA A 14 -11.03 42.99 -13.69
N VAL A 15 -11.47 43.59 -12.58
CA VAL A 15 -11.11 43.14 -11.23
C VAL A 15 -11.77 41.77 -11.04
N GLY A 16 -10.99 40.72 -11.21
CA GLY A 16 -11.40 39.34 -10.95
C GLY A 16 -10.38 38.69 -10.03
N ALA A 17 -10.54 38.90 -8.73
CA ALA A 17 -9.91 38.04 -7.74
C ALA A 17 -10.51 36.63 -7.89
N THR A 18 -9.88 35.78 -8.71
CA THR A 18 -10.09 34.35 -8.57
C THR A 18 -9.20 33.87 -7.44
N ASN A 19 -9.89 33.64 -6.32
CA ASN A 19 -9.50 32.83 -5.20
C ASN A 19 -8.40 31.80 -5.53
N ALA A 20 -7.35 31.84 -4.70
CA ALA A 20 -6.73 30.67 -4.09
C ALA A 20 -6.96 29.34 -4.82
N LEU A 21 -5.91 28.79 -5.44
CA LEU A 21 -5.60 27.35 -5.48
C LEU A 21 -4.31 27.11 -6.29
N VAL A 22 -3.21 27.77 -5.90
CA VAL A 22 -1.89 27.12 -5.99
C VAL A 22 -1.21 27.30 -4.63
N LYS A 23 -1.94 26.95 -3.58
CA LYS A 23 -1.38 26.67 -2.27
C LYS A 23 -1.23 25.17 -2.17
N GLU A 24 -0.18 24.64 -2.78
CA GLU A 24 0.55 23.43 -2.35
C GLU A 24 1.71 23.17 -3.32
N THR A 25 2.70 24.07 -3.29
CA THR A 25 4.05 23.68 -3.70
C THR A 25 4.56 22.64 -2.70
N ALA A 26 4.66 21.41 -3.19
CA ALA A 26 5.49 20.32 -2.67
C ALA A 26 5.15 19.78 -1.28
N GLN A 27 4.03 19.07 -1.17
CA GLN A 27 4.11 17.77 -0.50
C GLN A 27 5.11 16.96 -1.33
N SER A 28 6.30 16.67 -0.78
CA SER A 28 7.21 15.65 -1.31
C SER A 28 6.33 14.46 -1.70
N LEU A 29 6.17 14.19 -3.00
CA LEU A 29 5.44 13.02 -3.47
C LEU A 29 6.21 11.82 -2.93
N SER A 30 5.80 11.34 -1.76
CA SER A 30 6.34 10.13 -1.17
C SER A 30 6.03 9.04 -2.18
N GLN A 31 7.07 8.57 -2.87
CA GLN A 31 6.96 7.57 -3.91
C GLN A 31 6.08 6.40 -3.41
N PRO A 32 5.01 6.02 -4.11
CA PRO A 32 4.11 4.97 -3.66
C PRO A 32 4.86 3.65 -3.45
N ILE A 33 4.43 2.89 -2.45
CA ILE A 33 4.96 1.55 -2.20
C ILE A 33 3.91 0.53 -2.62
N LEU A 34 4.31 -0.36 -3.53
CA LEU A 34 3.52 -1.51 -3.93
C LEU A 34 3.88 -2.71 -3.05
N PHE A 35 2.86 -3.45 -2.62
CA PHE A 35 3.00 -4.67 -1.81
C PHE A 35 2.53 -5.87 -2.63
N ALA A 36 3.38 -6.88 -2.77
CA ALA A 36 3.05 -8.12 -3.47
C ALA A 36 3.18 -9.31 -2.52
N ALA A 37 2.06 -9.94 -2.20
CA ALA A 37 2.00 -11.17 -1.43
C ALA A 37 2.23 -12.37 -2.35
N THR A 38 2.90 -13.41 -1.85
CA THR A 38 3.29 -14.57 -2.67
C THR A 38 3.05 -15.87 -1.94
N HIS A 39 2.81 -16.93 -2.70
CA HIS A 39 2.85 -18.29 -2.18
C HIS A 39 4.30 -18.70 -1.92
N THR A 40 4.57 -19.14 -0.70
CA THR A 40 5.88 -19.43 -0.13
C THR A 40 6.20 -20.92 -0.03
N ARG A 41 5.24 -21.79 -0.31
CA ARG A 41 5.43 -23.25 -0.29
C ARG A 41 4.68 -23.92 -1.42
N ASP A 42 5.11 -25.14 -1.71
CA ASP A 42 4.37 -26.06 -2.55
C ASP A 42 3.17 -26.63 -1.77
N GLU A 43 1.98 -26.50 -2.35
CA GLU A 43 0.72 -27.06 -1.82
C GLU A 43 0.25 -28.28 -2.62
N GLY A 44 1.07 -28.80 -3.53
CA GLY A 44 0.76 -29.92 -4.43
C GLY A 44 -0.11 -29.54 -5.63
N TRP A 45 -1.01 -28.56 -5.48
CA TRP A 45 -1.79 -27.97 -6.57
C TRP A 45 -1.19 -26.66 -7.11
N MET A 46 -0.16 -26.14 -6.44
CA MET A 46 0.54 -24.92 -6.81
C MET A 46 1.92 -24.91 -6.16
N VAL A 47 2.95 -24.60 -6.95
CA VAL A 47 4.35 -24.54 -6.50
C VAL A 47 4.71 -23.09 -6.16
N GLY A 48 4.55 -22.71 -4.88
CA GLY A 48 4.96 -21.41 -4.38
C GLY A 48 6.46 -21.33 -4.12
N THR A 49 7.15 -20.38 -4.76
CA THR A 49 8.60 -20.11 -4.58
C THR A 49 8.89 -18.73 -3.99
N GLY A 50 7.85 -17.98 -3.67
CA GLY A 50 7.96 -16.65 -3.08
C GLY A 50 8.53 -16.69 -1.66
N LYS A 51 9.01 -15.54 -1.19
CA LYS A 51 9.60 -15.41 0.15
C LYS A 51 8.71 -14.70 1.17
N GLY A 52 7.45 -14.43 0.82
CA GLY A 52 6.46 -13.76 1.67
C GLY A 52 5.87 -12.55 0.99
N ILE A 53 6.03 -11.37 1.58
CA ILE A 53 5.58 -10.09 0.99
C ILE A 53 6.78 -9.31 0.48
N TYR A 54 6.72 -8.94 -0.80
CA TYR A 54 7.67 -8.07 -1.46
C TYR A 54 7.15 -6.63 -1.44
N THR A 55 8.06 -5.68 -1.26
CA THR A 55 7.77 -4.26 -1.39
C THR A 55 8.58 -3.67 -2.54
N TYR A 56 7.94 -2.79 -3.30
CA TYR A 56 8.55 -2.09 -4.42
C TYR A 56 8.27 -0.61 -4.29
N LYS A 57 9.27 0.21 -4.65
CA LYS A 57 9.03 1.61 -4.95
C LYS A 57 8.43 1.69 -6.34
N PHE A 58 7.23 2.23 -6.45
CA PHE A 58 6.52 2.38 -7.71
C PHE A 58 6.76 3.77 -8.28
N ASP A 59 7.33 3.84 -9.47
CA ASP A 59 7.44 5.07 -10.23
C ASP A 59 6.13 5.32 -10.99
N THR A 60 5.42 6.40 -10.64
CA THR A 60 4.15 6.74 -11.27
C THR A 60 4.29 7.40 -12.64
N THR A 61 5.49 7.80 -13.03
CA THR A 61 5.78 8.45 -14.31
C THR A 61 5.89 7.43 -15.43
N ASP A 62 6.56 6.29 -15.19
CA ASP A 62 6.78 5.25 -16.20
C ASP A 62 6.21 3.87 -15.84
N GLY A 63 5.71 3.70 -14.61
CA GLY A 63 5.15 2.44 -14.13
C GLY A 63 6.19 1.43 -13.63
N SER A 64 7.47 1.80 -13.54
CA SER A 64 8.54 0.91 -13.13
C SER A 64 8.47 0.55 -11.64
N LEU A 65 8.99 -0.65 -11.31
CA LEU A 65 9.07 -1.16 -9.95
C LEU A 65 10.52 -1.37 -9.56
N THR A 66 10.99 -0.61 -8.56
CA THR A 66 12.31 -0.84 -7.95
C THR A 66 12.15 -1.70 -6.70
N PRO A 67 12.83 -2.85 -6.59
CA PRO A 67 12.80 -3.67 -5.38
C PRO A 67 13.18 -2.83 -4.15
N PHE A 68 12.39 -2.94 -3.09
CA PHE A 68 12.63 -2.19 -1.86
C PHE A 68 12.93 -3.11 -0.68
N GLY A 69 12.13 -4.15 -0.48
CA GLY A 69 12.32 -5.09 0.61
C GLY A 69 11.57 -6.40 0.41
N ILE A 70 11.99 -7.41 1.17
CA ILE A 70 11.34 -8.72 1.23
C ILE A 70 11.12 -9.05 2.70
N THR A 71 9.90 -9.45 3.05
CA THR A 71 9.57 -9.87 4.41
C THR A 71 9.01 -11.28 4.39
N SER A 72 9.71 -12.18 5.08
CA SER A 72 9.15 -13.49 5.42
C SER A 72 8.13 -13.29 6.53
N VAL A 73 6.85 -13.30 6.14
CA VAL A 73 5.73 -13.21 7.06
C VAL A 73 4.71 -14.28 6.73
N GLY A 74 4.45 -15.10 7.74
CA GLY A 74 3.51 -16.20 7.70
C GLY A 74 3.75 -17.23 6.60
N VAL A 75 2.74 -18.08 6.40
CA VAL A 75 2.71 -19.09 5.35
C VAL A 75 1.71 -18.65 4.29
N ASN A 76 2.16 -18.58 3.03
CA ASN A 76 1.32 -18.21 1.90
C ASN A 76 0.45 -16.98 2.18
N PRO A 77 1.04 -15.78 2.37
CA PRO A 77 0.23 -14.56 2.36
C PRO A 77 -0.49 -14.47 1.01
N VAL A 78 -1.82 -14.54 1.04
CA VAL A 78 -2.67 -14.60 -0.16
C VAL A 78 -3.34 -13.28 -0.48
N PHE A 79 -3.42 -12.38 0.51
CA PHE A 79 -4.04 -11.08 0.36
C PHE A 79 -3.41 -10.08 1.30
N VAL A 80 -3.21 -8.85 0.82
CA VAL A 80 -2.72 -7.73 1.61
C VAL A 80 -3.59 -6.50 1.42
N GLN A 81 -3.84 -5.76 2.48
CA GLN A 81 -4.61 -4.52 2.45
C GLN A 81 -3.93 -3.45 3.30
N GLY A 82 -3.56 -2.35 2.66
CA GLY A 82 -3.07 -1.16 3.35
C GLY A 82 -4.21 -0.39 4.02
N SER A 83 -3.94 0.18 5.19
CA SER A 83 -4.82 1.14 5.86
C SER A 83 -4.11 2.46 6.05
N THR A 84 -4.79 3.56 5.69
CA THR A 84 -4.35 4.93 5.99
C THR A 84 -4.59 5.31 7.45
N LYS A 85 -5.37 4.50 8.19
CA LYS A 85 -5.57 4.69 9.62
C LYS A 85 -4.25 4.44 10.33
N LYS A 86 -3.77 5.46 11.03
CA LYS A 86 -2.58 5.36 11.88
C LYS A 86 -2.93 4.54 13.12
N PHE A 87 -2.09 3.56 13.43
CA PHE A 87 -2.15 2.81 14.68
C PHE A 87 -0.93 3.16 15.55
N PHE A 88 -0.73 2.42 16.65
CA PHE A 88 0.33 2.63 17.64
C PHE A 88 1.67 3.06 17.02
N GLY A 89 2.25 4.16 17.51
CA GLY A 89 3.47 4.75 16.95
C GLY A 89 3.23 5.67 15.74
N GLY A 90 1.96 5.97 15.42
CA GLY A 90 1.58 6.91 14.37
C GLY A 90 1.80 6.40 12.95
N LYS A 91 2.09 5.10 12.79
CA LYS A 91 2.39 4.48 11.51
C LYS A 91 1.16 3.80 10.91
N PRO A 92 1.01 3.81 9.57
CA PRO A 92 0.00 3.02 8.88
C PRO A 92 0.25 1.52 9.06
N VAL A 93 -0.80 0.73 8.88
CA VAL A 93 -0.76 -0.74 9.03
C VAL A 93 -1.14 -1.40 7.71
N LEU A 94 -0.42 -2.47 7.38
CA LEU A 94 -0.75 -3.43 6.34
C LEU A 94 -1.30 -4.70 6.99
N TYR A 95 -2.50 -5.11 6.60
CA TYR A 95 -3.05 -6.40 7.00
C TYR A 95 -2.71 -7.46 5.96
N ALA A 96 -2.18 -8.60 6.39
CA ALA A 96 -1.88 -9.73 5.52
C ALA A 96 -2.69 -10.95 5.96
N VAL A 97 -3.49 -11.51 5.05
CA VAL A 97 -4.21 -12.78 5.25
C VAL A 97 -3.29 -13.91 4.82
N ASN A 98 -2.99 -14.80 5.75
CA ASN A 98 -2.15 -15.99 5.55
C ASN A 98 -3.05 -17.21 5.40
N ALA A 99 -2.63 -18.15 4.55
CA ALA A 99 -3.48 -19.27 4.12
C ALA A 99 -3.98 -20.14 5.28
N VAL A 100 -5.18 -20.71 5.09
CA VAL A 100 -5.85 -21.60 6.05
C VAL A 100 -5.37 -23.04 5.84
N THR A 101 -4.12 -23.28 6.18
CA THR A 101 -3.44 -24.53 5.83
C THR A 101 -2.44 -25.00 6.89
N ASP A 102 -2.36 -24.30 8.02
CA ASP A 102 -1.59 -24.71 9.19
C ASP A 102 -2.49 -25.48 10.15
N ASP A 103 -1.96 -26.43 10.90
CA ASP A 103 -2.75 -27.14 11.90
C ASP A 103 -3.20 -26.19 13.03
N SER A 104 -4.48 -26.24 13.36
CA SER A 104 -5.05 -25.47 14.46
C SER A 104 -4.51 -25.99 15.79
N LYS A 105 -3.82 -25.11 16.53
CA LYS A 105 -3.36 -25.39 17.89
C LYS A 105 -4.52 -25.44 18.89
N THR A 106 -5.62 -24.76 18.60
CA THR A 106 -6.78 -24.67 19.49
C THR A 106 -7.85 -25.71 19.17
N ASN A 107 -7.78 -26.35 18.00
CA ASN A 107 -8.75 -27.36 17.54
C ASN A 107 -8.02 -28.49 16.79
N PRO A 108 -7.47 -29.46 17.54
CA PRO A 108 -6.74 -30.58 16.96
C PRO A 108 -7.52 -31.26 15.83
N GLY A 109 -6.82 -31.57 14.73
CA GLY A 109 -7.41 -32.21 13.55
C GLY A 109 -8.07 -31.26 12.54
N THR A 110 -7.97 -29.95 12.75
CA THR A 110 -8.49 -28.93 11.80
C THR A 110 -7.37 -28.01 11.30
N GLN A 111 -7.58 -27.40 10.12
CA GLN A 111 -6.68 -26.40 9.55
C GLN A 111 -7.13 -24.98 9.89
N THR A 112 -6.15 -24.09 9.91
CA THR A 112 -6.32 -22.71 10.31
C THR A 112 -5.40 -21.77 9.55
N GLY A 113 -5.81 -20.51 9.46
CA GLY A 113 -5.03 -19.41 8.90
C GLY A 113 -5.03 -18.23 9.85
N TYR A 114 -4.43 -17.11 9.44
CA TYR A 114 -4.38 -15.94 10.31
C TYR A 114 -4.16 -14.62 9.60
N VAL A 115 -4.61 -13.54 10.25
CA VAL A 115 -4.29 -12.18 9.84
C VAL A 115 -3.08 -11.66 10.62
N SER A 116 -2.09 -11.15 9.90
CA SER A 116 -0.96 -10.41 10.47
C SER A 116 -1.17 -8.91 10.25
N ALA A 117 -0.94 -8.11 11.28
CA ALA A 117 -0.90 -6.65 11.18
C ALA A 117 0.55 -6.18 11.17
N LEU A 118 0.97 -5.49 10.12
CA LEU A 118 2.36 -5.20 9.81
C LEU A 118 2.58 -3.70 9.61
N THR A 119 3.80 -3.24 9.85
CA THR A 119 4.19 -1.86 9.60
C THR A 119 5.43 -1.79 8.72
N LEU A 120 5.44 -0.84 7.77
CA LEU A 120 6.58 -0.63 6.89
C LEU A 120 7.73 0.06 7.63
N ARG A 121 8.93 -0.52 7.54
CA ARG A 121 10.19 0.06 8.00
C ARG A 121 10.82 0.93 6.92
N SER A 122 11.75 1.79 7.32
CA SER A 122 12.49 2.67 6.41
C SER A 122 13.32 1.91 5.36
N ASN A 123 13.67 0.65 5.63
CA ASN A 123 14.39 -0.23 4.71
C ASN A 123 13.47 -1.05 3.78
N GLY A 124 12.16 -0.77 3.77
CA GLY A 124 11.19 -1.48 2.92
C GLY A 124 10.69 -2.81 3.47
N THR A 125 11.26 -3.33 4.55
CA THR A 125 10.75 -4.55 5.21
C THR A 125 9.55 -4.24 6.10
N LEU A 126 8.75 -5.26 6.38
CA LEU A 126 7.58 -5.19 7.25
C LEU A 126 7.93 -5.74 8.63
N GLU A 127 7.40 -5.09 9.68
CA GLU A 127 7.57 -5.51 11.08
C GLU A 127 6.23 -5.86 11.71
N LEU A 128 6.19 -6.95 12.49
CA LEU A 128 5.08 -7.24 13.41
C LEU A 128 5.23 -6.34 14.64
N PRO A 129 4.25 -5.48 14.98
CA PRO A 129 4.30 -4.68 16.19
C PRO A 129 4.20 -5.60 17.42
N THR A 130 5.29 -5.69 18.18
CA THR A 130 5.50 -6.64 19.29
C THR A 130 4.43 -6.61 20.39
N ARG A 131 3.64 -5.54 20.48
CA ARG A 131 2.64 -5.34 21.54
C ARG A 131 1.23 -5.81 21.15
N TRP A 132 0.97 -6.11 19.87
CA TRP A 132 -0.38 -6.43 19.37
C TRP A 132 -0.37 -7.40 18.19
N SER A 133 0.59 -8.33 18.12
CA SER A 133 0.52 -9.48 17.21
C SER A 133 -0.67 -10.37 17.59
N ARG A 134 -1.89 -9.93 17.28
CA ARG A 134 -3.09 -10.76 17.32
C ARG A 134 -3.16 -11.45 15.99
N THR A 135 -2.48 -12.59 15.92
CA THR A 135 -2.81 -13.65 14.97
C THR A 135 -4.25 -14.05 15.24
N VAL A 136 -5.19 -13.47 14.49
CA VAL A 136 -6.59 -13.87 14.58
C VAL A 136 -6.72 -15.14 13.77
N GLU A 137 -7.02 -16.23 14.45
CA GLU A 137 -7.17 -17.54 13.86
C GLU A 137 -8.44 -17.56 12.95
N ILE A 138 -8.25 -17.85 11.66
CA ILE A 138 -9.33 -17.99 10.68
C ILE A 138 -9.59 -19.48 10.48
N ARG A 139 -10.78 -19.95 10.86
CA ARG A 139 -11.19 -21.32 10.56
C ARG A 139 -11.84 -21.43 9.19
N ARG A 140 -11.48 -22.46 8.44
CA ARG A 140 -12.33 -22.96 7.35
C ARG A 140 -13.34 -23.93 7.92
N THR A 141 -14.62 -23.58 7.85
CA THR A 141 -15.69 -24.56 8.02
C THR A 141 -15.99 -25.12 6.63
N PHE A 142 -15.60 -26.36 6.37
CA PHE A 142 -16.12 -27.07 5.20
C PHE A 142 -17.60 -27.40 5.48
N ARG A 143 -18.50 -26.92 4.62
CA ARG A 143 -19.86 -27.44 4.50
C ARG A 143 -19.93 -28.29 3.24
#